data_AF-A0A8H6WZT1-F1
#
_entry.id   AF-A0A8H6WZT1-F1
#
_cell.length_a   1.000
_cell.length_b   1.000
_cell.length_c   1.000
_cell.angle_alpha   90.00
_cell.angle_beta   90.00
_cell.angle_gamma   90.00
#
_symmetry.space_group_name_H-M   'P 1'
#
loop_
_entity.id
_entity.type
_entity.pdbx_description
1 polymer ?
#
loop_
_entity_poly.entity_id
_entity_poly.type
_entity_poly.pdbx_seq_one_letter_code
_entity_poly.pdbx_strand_id
1 'polypeptide(L)'
;MPINWKDPELMERQAVWKARQEQNKWDYVPDFKHPEGTDTYTSTDARAVYRLETFDLETLPREKATRDSVTDMHLYDREHLHALFKEKREALQIDLKLGKPVSHKLAARGRDRAAQRRRRAPKASRS
;
A
#
# COMPACT_ATOMS: atom_id res chain seq x y z
N MET A 1 -19.74 7.57 -13.38
CA MET A 1 -20.51 6.31 -13.52
C MET A 1 -19.87 5.25 -12.62
N PRO A 2 -20.63 4.36 -11.98
CA PRO A 2 -20.05 3.23 -11.25
C PRO A 2 -19.32 2.29 -12.21
N ILE A 3 -18.15 1.79 -11.83
CA ILE A 3 -17.38 0.84 -12.65
C ILE A 3 -18.13 -0.49 -12.68
N ASN A 4 -18.50 -0.96 -13.88
CA ASN A 4 -19.09 -2.28 -14.07
C ASN A 4 -17.99 -3.33 -14.21
N TRP A 5 -17.63 -3.97 -13.09
CA TRP A 5 -16.58 -5.01 -13.06
C TRP A 5 -16.94 -6.31 -13.79
N LYS A 6 -18.17 -6.43 -14.32
CA LYS A 6 -18.63 -7.57 -15.12
C LYS A 6 -18.67 -7.28 -16.62
N ASP A 7 -18.18 -6.12 -17.04
CA ASP A 7 -18.04 -5.78 -18.45
C ASP A 7 -16.99 -6.73 -19.10
N PRO A 8 -17.36 -7.50 -20.14
CA PRO A 8 -16.44 -8.41 -20.81
C PRO A 8 -15.17 -7.73 -21.32
N GLU A 9 -15.26 -6.51 -21.84
CA GLU A 9 -14.11 -5.77 -22.36
C GLU A 9 -13.14 -5.38 -21.23
N LEU A 10 -13.70 -4.99 -20.07
CA LEU A 10 -12.89 -4.65 -18.90
C LEU A 10 -12.18 -5.90 -18.35
N MET A 11 -12.86 -7.05 -18.35
CA MET A 11 -12.26 -8.32 -17.93
C MET A 11 -11.09 -8.73 -18.84
N GLU A 12 -11.25 -8.55 -20.16
CA GLU A 12 -10.16 -8.81 -21.11
C GLU A 12 -8.96 -7.88 -20.87
N ARG A 13 -9.20 -6.58 -20.71
CA ARG A 13 -8.12 -5.61 -20.40
C ARG A 13 -7.43 -5.93 -19.08
N GLN A 14 -8.17 -6.39 -18.07
CA GLN A 14 -7.59 -6.85 -16.82
C GLN A 14 -6.71 -8.08 -16.99
N ALA A 15 -7.13 -9.04 -17.83
CA ALA A 15 -6.33 -10.22 -18.11
C ALA A 15 -5.02 -9.85 -18.82
N VAL A 16 -5.07 -8.97 -19.82
CA VAL A 16 -3.88 -8.44 -20.52
C VAL A 16 -2.97 -7.69 -19.56
N TRP A 17 -3.53 -6.82 -18.72
CA TRP A 17 -2.77 -6.10 -17.69
C TRP A 17 -2.05 -7.08 -16.75
N LYS A 18 -2.77 -8.06 -16.22
CA LYS A 18 -2.21 -9.05 -15.30
C LYS A 18 -1.10 -9.87 -15.96
N ALA A 19 -1.28 -10.29 -17.21
CA ALA A 19 -0.25 -11.00 -17.97
C ALA A 19 1.02 -10.14 -18.16
N ARG A 20 0.85 -8.84 -18.44
CA ARG A 20 1.97 -7.88 -18.50
C ARG A 20 2.69 -7.77 -17.16
N GLN A 21 1.98 -7.68 -16.04
CA GLN A 21 2.61 -7.57 -14.72
C GLN A 21 3.39 -8.84 -14.36
N GLU A 22 2.86 -10.03 -14.69
CA GLU A 22 3.53 -11.32 -14.43
C GLU A 22 4.88 -11.43 -15.16
N GLN A 23 5.00 -10.84 -16.35
CA GLN A 23 6.24 -10.79 -17.14
C GLN A 23 7.24 -9.76 -16.64
N ASN A 24 6.79 -8.74 -15.90
CA ASN A 24 7.60 -7.61 -15.45
C ASN A 24 7.82 -7.63 -13.93
N LYS A 25 7.83 -8.82 -13.32
CA LYS A 25 8.12 -8.93 -11.89
C LYS A 25 9.53 -8.41 -11.61
N TRP A 26 9.61 -7.58 -10.57
CA TRP A 26 10.89 -7.08 -10.10
C TRP A 26 11.63 -8.18 -9.36
N ASP A 27 12.86 -8.46 -9.77
CA ASP A 27 13.73 -9.40 -9.08
C ASP A 27 14.12 -8.86 -7.70
N TYR A 28 13.79 -9.62 -6.66
CA TYR A 28 13.99 -9.17 -5.29
C TYR A 28 15.48 -9.01 -4.96
N VAL A 29 15.87 -7.80 -4.60
CA VAL A 29 17.22 -7.48 -4.11
C VAL A 29 17.16 -7.26 -2.59
N PRO A 30 17.77 -8.13 -1.76
CA PRO A 30 17.66 -8.05 -0.30
C PRO A 30 18.16 -6.75 0.33
N ASP A 31 19.23 -6.17 -0.23
CA ASP A 31 19.89 -4.98 0.31
C ASP A 31 19.45 -3.68 -0.36
N PHE A 32 18.41 -3.75 -1.21
CA PHE A 32 17.88 -2.58 -1.87
C PHE A 32 17.26 -1.63 -0.83
N LYS A 33 17.66 -0.36 -0.92
CA LYS A 33 17.10 0.75 -0.14
C LYS A 33 16.77 1.90 -1.06
N HIS A 34 15.65 2.56 -0.79
CA HIS A 34 15.33 3.80 -1.48
C HIS A 34 16.31 4.91 -1.04
N PRO A 35 16.56 5.91 -1.90
CA PRO A 35 17.35 7.08 -1.52
C PRO A 35 16.81 7.76 -0.26
N GLU A 36 17.68 8.37 0.53
CA GLU A 36 17.28 9.11 1.73
C GLU A 36 16.32 10.25 1.36
N GLY A 37 15.25 10.43 2.15
CA GLY A 37 14.21 11.43 1.89
C GLY A 37 13.12 10.98 0.89
N THR A 38 13.19 9.75 0.37
CA THR A 38 12.12 9.20 -0.48
C THR A 38 10.82 9.00 0.32
N ASP A 39 9.72 9.53 -0.19
CA ASP A 39 8.36 9.30 0.34
C ASP A 39 7.97 7.84 0.09
N THR A 40 7.99 7.01 1.14
CA THR A 40 7.67 5.58 1.02
C THR A 40 6.30 5.22 1.58
N TYR A 41 5.69 4.19 0.98
CA TYR A 41 4.41 3.62 1.37
C TYR A 41 4.56 2.13 1.70
N THR A 42 3.85 1.67 2.72
CA THR A 42 3.72 0.23 3.00
C THR A 42 2.87 -0.46 1.93
N SER A 43 3.02 -1.78 1.74
CA SER A 43 2.14 -2.56 0.83
C SER A 43 0.65 -2.30 1.09
N THR A 44 0.24 -2.20 2.36
CA THR A 44 -1.16 -1.96 2.74
C THR A 44 -1.64 -0.57 2.31
N ASP A 45 -0.83 0.47 2.57
CA ASP A 45 -1.19 1.83 2.19
C ASP A 45 -1.14 2.03 0.68
N ALA A 46 -0.16 1.44 0.00
CA ALA A 46 -0.05 1.46 -1.46
C ALA A 46 -1.32 0.91 -2.13
N ARG A 47 -1.79 -0.27 -1.70
CA ARG A 47 -3.03 -0.87 -2.21
C ARG A 47 -4.26 -0.01 -1.93
N ALA A 48 -4.35 0.58 -0.74
CA ALA A 48 -5.49 1.39 -0.35
C ALA A 48 -5.57 2.74 -1.07
N VAL A 49 -4.41 3.40 -1.24
CA VAL A 49 -4.31 4.72 -1.87
C VAL A 49 -4.36 4.60 -3.39
N TYR A 50 -3.61 3.69 -3.98
CA TYR A 50 -3.48 3.62 -5.44
C TYR A 50 -4.40 2.57 -6.07
N ARG A 51 -5.25 1.88 -5.31
CA ARG A 51 -6.12 0.81 -5.84
C ARG A 51 -5.34 -0.27 -6.61
N LEU A 52 -4.10 -0.47 -6.19
CA LEU A 52 -3.21 -1.51 -6.70
C LEU A 52 -3.46 -2.81 -5.95
N GLU A 53 -3.15 -3.91 -6.60
CA GLU A 53 -3.19 -5.26 -6.05
C GLU A 53 -1.78 -5.76 -5.74
N THR A 54 -1.67 -6.86 -5.00
CA THR A 54 -0.36 -7.39 -4.61
C THR A 54 0.52 -7.68 -5.84
N PHE A 55 -0.06 -8.27 -6.89
CA PHE A 55 0.68 -8.58 -8.12
C PHE A 55 1.15 -7.32 -8.87
N ASP A 56 0.42 -6.19 -8.77
CA ASP A 56 0.86 -4.92 -9.34
C ASP A 56 2.15 -4.48 -8.63
N LEU A 57 2.16 -4.55 -7.30
CA LEU A 57 3.29 -4.15 -6.47
C LEU A 57 4.53 -5.04 -6.64
N GLU A 58 4.37 -6.28 -7.12
CA GLU A 58 5.49 -7.19 -7.39
C GLU A 58 6.36 -6.72 -8.56
N THR A 59 5.90 -5.76 -9.37
CA THR A 59 6.68 -5.18 -10.47
C THR A 59 7.57 -4.00 -10.06
N LEU A 60 7.43 -3.55 -8.81
CA LEU A 60 8.14 -2.37 -8.31
C LEU A 60 9.31 -2.75 -7.39
N PRO A 61 10.40 -1.96 -7.41
CA PRO A 61 11.43 -2.04 -6.39
C PRO A 61 10.86 -1.86 -5.00
N ARG A 62 11.23 -2.76 -4.08
CA ARG A 62 10.75 -2.75 -2.70
C ARG A 62 11.89 -2.85 -1.71
N GLU A 63 11.87 -1.96 -0.72
CA GLU A 63 12.78 -2.00 0.42
C GLU A 63 12.15 -2.82 1.55
N LYS A 64 12.95 -3.66 2.20
CA LYS A 64 12.53 -4.37 3.40
C LYS A 64 12.68 -3.46 4.62
N ALA A 65 11.56 -3.07 5.21
CA ALA A 65 11.57 -2.34 6.47
C ALA A 65 12.00 -3.27 7.60
N THR A 66 13.13 -2.94 8.24
CA THR A 66 13.66 -3.66 9.40
C THR A 66 12.77 -3.36 10.60
N ARG A 67 11.88 -4.29 10.94
CA ARG A 67 11.21 -4.28 12.24
C ARG A 67 11.23 -5.69 12.79
N ASP A 68 11.44 -5.81 14.10
CA ASP A 68 11.48 -7.06 14.89
C ASP A 68 10.18 -7.89 14.88
N SER A 69 9.33 -7.72 13.87
CA SER A 69 8.01 -8.34 13.79
C SER A 69 8.00 -9.53 12.84
N VAL A 70 7.16 -10.50 13.20
CA VAL A 70 6.80 -11.78 12.57
C VAL A 70 6.39 -11.68 11.08
N THR A 71 6.44 -10.50 10.45
CA THR A 71 5.96 -10.29 9.08
C THR A 71 6.85 -9.30 8.33
N ASP A 72 7.32 -9.71 7.16
CA ASP A 72 8.12 -8.87 6.27
C ASP A 72 7.29 -7.68 5.76
N MET A 73 7.69 -6.48 6.15
CA MET A 73 7.07 -5.24 5.71
C MET A 73 7.87 -4.66 4.55
N HIS A 74 7.19 -4.42 3.43
CA HIS A 74 7.79 -3.85 2.23
C HIS A 74 7.39 -2.39 2.05
N LEU A 75 8.37 -1.57 1.68
CA LEU A 75 8.24 -0.15 1.39
C LEU A 75 8.45 0.12 -0.09
N TYR A 76 7.53 0.91 -0.66
CA TYR A 76 7.50 1.27 -2.06
C TYR A 76 7.59 2.79 -2.18
N ASP A 77 8.34 3.25 -3.17
CA ASP A 77 8.42 4.67 -3.48
C ASP A 77 7.08 5.19 -4.06
N ARG A 78 6.68 6.36 -3.58
CA ARG A 78 5.49 7.08 -4.01
C ARG A 78 5.48 7.37 -5.51
N GLU A 79 6.61 7.77 -6.09
CA GLU A 79 6.64 8.15 -7.51
C GLU A 79 6.37 6.94 -8.40
N HIS A 80 7.04 5.81 -8.14
CA HIS A 80 6.79 4.55 -8.82
C HIS A 80 5.35 4.05 -8.66
N LEU A 81 4.78 4.16 -7.45
CA LEU A 81 3.37 3.82 -7.22
C LEU A 81 2.42 4.69 -8.03
N HIS A 82 2.71 5.99 -8.13
CA HIS A 82 1.90 6.92 -8.88
C HIS A 82 1.99 6.68 -10.40
N ALA A 83 3.17 6.34 -10.90
CA ALA A 83 3.39 5.94 -12.28
C ALA A 83 2.60 4.67 -12.62
N LEU A 84 2.75 3.61 -11.81
CA LEU A 84 2.04 2.35 -12.02
C LEU A 84 0.51 2.52 -11.96
N PHE A 85 0.03 3.40 -11.08
CA PHE A 85 -1.39 3.76 -11.00
C PHE A 85 -1.90 4.41 -12.30
N LYS A 86 -1.14 5.33 -12.88
CA LYS A 86 -1.49 5.96 -14.17
C LYS A 86 -1.51 4.94 -15.28
N GLU A 87 -0.48 4.09 -15.37
CA GLU A 87 -0.42 3.04 -16.36
C GLU A 87 -1.60 2.07 -16.27
N LYS A 88 -1.97 1.64 -15.05
CA LYS A 88 -3.14 0.78 -14.83
C LYS A 88 -4.43 1.49 -15.26
N ARG A 89 -4.58 2.77 -14.92
CA ARG A 89 -5.74 3.57 -15.29
C ARG A 89 -5.90 3.66 -16.82
N GLU A 90 -4.80 3.89 -17.53
CA GLU A 90 -4.76 3.98 -18.98
C GLU A 90 -5.00 2.61 -19.65
N ALA A 91 -4.33 1.56 -19.19
CA ALA A 91 -4.46 0.21 -19.74
C ALA A 91 -5.89 -0.35 -19.59
N LEU A 92 -6.51 -0.09 -18.45
CA LEU A 92 -7.88 -0.54 -18.17
C LEU A 92 -8.94 0.42 -18.72
N GLN A 93 -8.53 1.64 -19.13
CA GLN A 93 -9.41 2.73 -19.59
C GLN A 93 -10.55 3.04 -18.60
N ILE A 94 -10.25 2.99 -17.30
CA ILE A 94 -11.21 3.29 -16.23
C ILE A 94 -10.77 4.53 -15.46
N ASP A 95 -11.73 5.32 -14.98
CA ASP A 95 -11.44 6.46 -14.12
C ASP A 95 -11.23 6.01 -12.67
N LEU A 96 -10.03 5.48 -12.38
CA LEU A 96 -9.63 5.19 -11.00
C LEU A 96 -9.29 6.48 -10.25
N LYS A 97 -9.80 6.59 -9.02
CA LYS A 97 -9.50 7.69 -8.10
C LYS A 97 -8.62 7.21 -6.94
N LEU A 98 -7.70 8.07 -6.52
CA LEU A 98 -6.87 7.81 -5.35
C LEU A 98 -7.74 7.68 -4.09
N GLY A 99 -7.37 6.71 -3.26
CA GLY A 99 -7.96 6.43 -1.96
C GLY A 99 -7.29 7.18 -0.81
N LYS A 100 -7.41 6.64 0.40
CA LYS A 100 -6.83 7.19 1.62
C LYS A 100 -5.97 6.11 2.31
N PRO A 101 -4.84 6.48 2.93
CA PRO A 101 -3.99 5.52 3.62
C PRO A 101 -4.68 4.92 4.84
N VAL A 102 -4.41 3.64 5.11
CA VAL A 102 -4.98 2.87 6.23
C VAL A 102 -4.28 3.19 7.53
N SER A 103 -2.98 3.52 7.48
CA SER A 103 -2.17 3.98 8.61
C SER A 103 -2.80 5.15 9.39
N HIS A 104 -3.60 5.99 8.73
CA HIS A 104 -4.38 7.05 9.37
C HIS A 104 -5.41 6.52 10.40
N LYS A 105 -5.97 5.32 10.20
CA LYS A 105 -6.92 4.68 11.15
C LYS A 105 -6.21 4.02 12.34
N LEU A 106 -5.00 3.50 12.14
CA LEU A 106 -4.20 2.89 13.21
C LEU A 106 -3.68 3.95 14.20
N ALA A 107 -3.26 5.12 13.70
CA ALA A 107 -2.87 6.26 14.55
C ALA A 107 -4.01 6.74 15.45
N ALA A 108 -5.26 6.74 14.97
CA ALA A 108 -6.43 7.11 15.76
C ALA A 108 -6.71 6.10 16.89
N ARG A 109 -6.71 4.79 16.58
CA ARG A 109 -6.94 3.73 17.58
C ARG A 109 -5.85 3.65 18.65
N GLY A 110 -4.60 4.00 18.31
CA GLY A 110 -3.49 4.07 19.27
C GLY A 110 -3.69 5.16 20.33
N ARG A 111 -4.21 6.33 19.93
CA ARG A 111 -4.53 7.44 20.86
C ARG A 111 -5.64 7.06 21.84
N ASP A 112 -6.67 6.35 21.37
CA ASP A 112 -7.79 5.91 22.22
C ASP A 112 -7.36 4.88 23.27
N ARG A 113 -6.48 3.93 22.91
CA ARG A 113 -5.90 2.97 23.87
C ARG A 113 -4.98 3.64 24.89
N ALA A 114 -4.17 4.61 24.47
CA ALA A 114 -3.34 5.39 25.38
C ALA A 114 -4.20 6.22 26.36
N ALA A 115 -5.30 6.81 25.87
CA ALA A 115 -6.26 7.52 26.70
C ALA A 115 -6.99 6.59 27.69
N GLN A 116 -7.39 5.38 27.28
CA GLN A 116 -7.99 4.39 28.17
C GLN A 116 -7.02 3.87 29.25
N ARG A 117 -5.74 3.68 28.93
CA ARG A 117 -4.71 3.31 29.91
C ARG A 117 -4.51 4.38 30.98
N ARG A 118 -4.48 5.66 30.59
CA ARG A 118 -4.40 6.80 31.53
C ARG A 118 -5.60 6.88 32.47
N ARG A 119 -6.79 6.46 32.03
CA ARG A 119 -8.01 6.43 32.86
C ARG A 119 -8.07 5.24 33.83
N ARG A 120 -7.29 4.18 33.61
CA ARG A 120 -7.24 2.97 34.45
C ARG A 120 -6.01 2.89 35.35
N ALA A 121 -5.09 3.84 35.28
CA ALA A 121 -3.98 3.90 36.22
C ALA A 121 -4.55 4.24 37.60
N PRO A 122 -4.36 3.39 38.63
CA PRO A 122 -4.73 3.76 39.99
C PRO A 122 -3.96 5.03 40.37
N LYS A 123 -4.65 6.01 40.95
CA LYS A 123 -3.99 7.14 41.59
C LYS A 123 -3.10 6.52 42.67
N ALA A 124 -1.80 6.48 42.43
CA ALA A 124 -0.84 6.23 43.48
C ALA A 124 -0.95 7.40 44.45
N SER A 125 -1.73 7.19 45.52
CA SER A 125 -1.80 8.06 46.68
C SER A 125 -0.39 8.16 47.22
N ARG A 126 0.21 9.34 47.10
CA ARG A 126 1.44 9.71 47.81
C ARG A 126 1.15 9.64 49.32
N SER A 127 2.19 9.20 50.02
CA SER A 127 2.34 9.01 51.46
C SER A 127 1.72 10.08 52.34
#